data_AF-A0A8T3XZD6-F1
#
_entry.id   AF-A0A8T3XZD6-F1
#
_cell.length_a   1.000
_cell.length_b   1.000
_cell.length_c   1.000
_cell.angle_alpha   90.00
_cell.angle_beta   90.00
_cell.angle_gamma   90.00
#
_symmetry.space_group_name_H-M   'P 1'
#
loop_
_entity.id
_entity.type
_entity.pdbx_description
1 polymer ?
#
loop_
_entity_poly.entity_id
_entity_poly.type
_entity_poly.pdbx_seq_one_letter_code
_entity_poly.pdbx_strand_id
1 'polypeptide(L)'
;MKKEVLFVLLAAIVFLTIIYQTKAENNVITGESVTGDVTNILVLNITVSGPPGLTLLSPKNHTYFSSQNLVLNFSVSDEEWIKYSIDSAANVTITGNIKFNTSEGSHSLFLYANNSNGLTIENVTFFVNSNQIKINYTKYSNSYKGESTDFNASSYSEIQNISGIILEHTSFGKILFNEIINVTDDADFSDNTVDLDNYINISLNRTYVNSTALPNFNKSATLTLHNLTFTNPRVLRDGSVCSSTICTEQSYSGGTFVFNVTGFSVYSAEETPSEDTPSGTISPGGGGSSGGSSGSSSGVLSKILPTKRGIEISEEDVKVKLRPGQVVTKKITITNNDYKKLSVNIENPRLKDFIIIKEPAFGLVPGESKEILMDIIAREDAKPDLYLGYLLVKTEFEEKQIPVAIEVESLKSLLDARAEILKEYKEILPGEEILAEVKLFNLGYTGRVDVSMEYIIKDYDGNEISIKHEILAIETQTNFIREISIPKNAKYGEYVLYVRATYNGEIASASDGFEVVQYKVTNKEKIFIAAIIVLTILLALFAYYEIREKTNSVMSIRKKVGVKEMIKK
;
A
#
# COMPACT_ATOMS: atom_id res chain seq x y z
N MET A 1 -22.90 6.20 42.69
CA MET A 1 -22.49 4.77 42.83
C MET A 1 -23.44 3.76 42.19
N LYS A 2 -24.64 3.42 42.70
CA LYS A 2 -25.43 2.29 42.14
C LYS A 2 -26.16 2.54 40.81
N LYS A 3 -26.61 3.78 40.53
CA LYS A 3 -27.41 4.08 39.32
C LYS A 3 -26.56 4.24 38.05
N GLU A 4 -25.36 4.79 38.18
CA GLU A 4 -24.48 5.04 37.03
C GLU A 4 -23.83 3.75 36.52
N VAL A 5 -23.46 2.84 37.42
CA VAL A 5 -22.93 1.52 37.05
C VAL A 5 -23.98 0.66 36.32
N LEU A 6 -25.25 0.78 36.72
CA LEU A 6 -26.36 0.07 36.08
C LEU A 6 -26.63 0.57 34.65
N PHE A 7 -26.44 1.88 34.41
CA PHE A 7 -26.65 2.49 33.10
C PHE A 7 -25.58 2.08 32.09
N VAL A 8 -24.31 1.98 32.52
CA VAL A 8 -23.20 1.52 31.68
C VAL A 8 -23.36 0.04 31.30
N LEU A 9 -23.84 -0.80 32.22
CA LEU A 9 -24.10 -2.22 31.95
C LEU A 9 -25.25 -2.45 30.97
N LEU A 10 -26.32 -1.66 31.07
CA LEU A 10 -27.46 -1.71 30.15
C LEU A 10 -27.08 -1.24 28.73
N ALA A 11 -26.27 -0.20 28.61
CA ALA A 11 -25.78 0.28 27.32
C ALA A 11 -24.89 -0.77 26.61
N ALA A 12 -24.07 -1.50 27.37
CA ALA A 12 -23.22 -2.56 26.81
C ALA A 12 -24.04 -3.77 26.27
N ILE A 13 -25.13 -4.15 26.95
CA ILE A 13 -25.99 -5.26 26.53
C ILE A 13 -26.76 -4.91 25.24
N VAL A 14 -27.26 -3.68 25.12
CA VAL A 14 -27.96 -3.22 23.91
C VAL A 14 -27.02 -3.19 22.70
N PHE A 15 -25.76 -2.78 22.91
CA PHE A 15 -24.76 -2.74 21.84
C PHE A 15 -24.38 -4.14 21.31
N LEU A 16 -24.36 -5.16 22.18
CA LEU A 16 -24.10 -6.56 21.82
C LEU A 16 -25.23 -7.19 20.97
N THR A 17 -26.48 -6.75 21.16
CA THR A 17 -27.63 -7.32 20.41
C THR A 17 -27.77 -6.81 18.98
N ILE A 18 -27.19 -5.64 18.65
CA ILE A 18 -27.31 -5.02 17.31
C ILE A 18 -26.38 -5.69 16.28
N ILE A 19 -25.32 -6.38 16.73
CA ILE A 19 -24.29 -6.99 15.86
C ILE A 19 -24.78 -8.29 15.17
N TYR A 20 -25.95 -8.83 15.54
CA TYR A 20 -26.38 -10.19 15.20
C TYR A 20 -27.37 -10.35 14.04
N GLN A 21 -27.66 -9.33 13.23
CA GLN A 21 -28.64 -9.46 12.13
C GLN A 21 -28.04 -9.07 10.77
N THR A 22 -27.87 -10.06 9.90
CA THR A 22 -28.52 -10.17 8.56
C THR A 22 -27.85 -11.28 7.72
N LYS A 23 -28.68 -12.16 7.12
CA LYS A 23 -28.32 -13.03 6.00
C LYS A 23 -29.47 -12.92 4.99
N ALA A 24 -29.17 -12.60 3.73
CA ALA A 24 -30.14 -12.59 2.63
C ALA A 24 -29.93 -13.81 1.74
N GLU A 25 -31.02 -14.43 1.30
CA GLU A 25 -31.06 -15.60 0.41
C GLU A 25 -31.20 -15.14 -1.05
N ASN A 26 -30.41 -15.74 -1.95
CA ASN A 26 -30.47 -15.50 -3.40
C ASN A 26 -31.45 -16.48 -4.06
N ASN A 27 -32.43 -15.96 -4.80
CA ASN A 27 -33.33 -16.77 -5.63
C ASN A 27 -32.77 -16.96 -7.05
N VAL A 28 -32.82 -18.20 -7.53
CA VAL A 28 -32.43 -18.62 -8.89
C VAL A 28 -33.66 -18.54 -9.81
N ILE A 29 -33.49 -18.02 -11.04
CA ILE A 29 -34.51 -18.05 -12.11
C ILE A 29 -34.06 -19.04 -13.18
N THR A 30 -34.90 -20.03 -13.50
CA THR A 30 -34.71 -20.97 -14.62
C THR A 30 -35.79 -20.73 -15.68
N GLY A 31 -35.38 -20.50 -16.93
CA GLY A 31 -36.29 -20.44 -18.09
C GLY A 31 -36.41 -21.79 -18.79
N GLU A 32 -37.59 -22.12 -19.32
CA GLU A 32 -37.84 -23.34 -20.11
C GLU A 32 -37.35 -23.21 -21.56
N SER A 33 -36.84 -24.31 -22.12
CA SER A 33 -36.43 -24.41 -23.52
C SER A 33 -37.62 -24.70 -24.44
N VAL A 34 -37.76 -23.94 -25.53
CA VAL A 34 -38.71 -24.23 -26.63
C VAL A 34 -37.98 -24.90 -27.79
N THR A 35 -38.40 -26.10 -28.19
CA THR A 35 -37.89 -26.82 -29.37
C THR A 35 -38.90 -26.75 -30.53
N GLY A 36 -38.52 -26.11 -31.64
CA GLY A 36 -39.25 -26.13 -32.90
C GLY A 36 -38.34 -25.81 -34.09
N ASP A 37 -38.56 -26.48 -35.23
CA ASP A 37 -37.74 -26.34 -36.44
C ASP A 37 -37.90 -24.97 -37.10
N VAL A 38 -36.77 -24.31 -37.41
CA VAL A 38 -36.70 -22.95 -37.95
C VAL A 38 -36.76 -23.00 -39.48
N THR A 39 -37.83 -22.45 -40.08
CA THR A 39 -37.98 -22.35 -41.55
C THR A 39 -37.74 -20.94 -42.12
N ASN A 40 -37.40 -19.94 -41.29
CA ASN A 40 -36.93 -18.63 -41.74
C ASN A 40 -36.00 -18.00 -40.69
N ILE A 41 -34.76 -17.68 -41.08
CA ILE A 41 -33.82 -16.96 -40.21
C ILE A 41 -34.17 -15.47 -40.28
N LEU A 42 -35.02 -15.02 -39.35
CA LEU A 42 -35.03 -13.63 -38.93
C LEU A 42 -33.84 -13.45 -37.98
N VAL A 43 -32.85 -12.64 -38.34
CA VAL A 43 -31.85 -12.17 -37.36
C VAL A 43 -32.59 -11.19 -36.44
N LEU A 44 -33.18 -11.73 -35.38
CA LEU A 44 -33.75 -10.95 -34.30
C LEU A 44 -32.58 -10.47 -33.43
N ASN A 45 -32.11 -9.24 -33.65
CA ASN A 45 -31.24 -8.58 -32.69
C ASN A 45 -32.08 -8.25 -31.45
N ILE A 46 -32.16 -9.20 -30.51
CA ILE A 46 -32.68 -8.92 -29.17
C ILE A 46 -31.55 -8.23 -28.40
N THR A 47 -31.51 -6.90 -28.43
CA THR A 47 -30.78 -6.16 -27.41
C THR A 47 -31.58 -6.26 -26.13
N VAL A 48 -31.18 -7.16 -25.22
CA VAL A 48 -31.67 -7.15 -23.85
C VAL A 48 -31.03 -5.96 -23.16
N SER A 49 -31.65 -4.78 -23.28
CA SER A 49 -31.23 -3.59 -22.55
C SER A 49 -31.76 -3.71 -21.13
N GLY A 50 -30.84 -3.80 -20.17
CA GLY A 50 -31.17 -3.87 -18.75
C GLY A 50 -31.31 -2.48 -18.12
N PRO A 51 -31.56 -2.42 -16.80
CA PRO A 51 -31.35 -1.20 -16.03
C PRO A 51 -29.93 -0.64 -16.22
N PRO A 52 -29.69 0.66 -15.99
CA PRO A 52 -28.39 1.28 -16.21
C PRO A 52 -27.28 0.58 -15.40
N GLY A 53 -26.12 0.35 -16.01
CA GLY A 53 -24.95 -0.13 -15.27
C GLY A 53 -24.39 1.03 -14.46
N LEU A 54 -24.44 0.96 -13.12
CA LEU A 54 -23.99 2.01 -12.22
C LEU A 54 -22.95 1.46 -11.24
N THR A 55 -21.87 2.19 -11.02
CA THR A 55 -20.86 1.86 -10.01
C THR A 55 -20.39 3.12 -9.32
N LEU A 56 -20.53 3.17 -7.99
CA LEU A 56 -20.04 4.26 -7.16
C LEU A 56 -18.57 4.04 -6.83
N LEU A 57 -17.70 4.99 -7.20
CA LEU A 57 -16.24 4.91 -6.99
C LEU A 57 -15.80 5.74 -5.77
N SER A 58 -16.46 6.86 -5.52
CA SER A 58 -16.26 7.75 -4.36
C SER A 58 -17.55 8.53 -4.06
N PRO A 59 -17.90 8.78 -2.79
CA PRO A 59 -17.17 8.42 -1.58
C PRO A 59 -17.21 6.91 -1.29
N LYS A 60 -16.25 6.42 -0.51
CA LYS A 60 -16.20 5.05 0.02
C LYS A 60 -16.61 5.07 1.50
N ASN A 61 -16.85 3.88 2.07
CA ASN A 61 -17.15 3.74 3.50
C ASN A 61 -15.92 3.92 4.39
N HIS A 62 -15.38 5.14 4.38
CA HIS A 62 -14.21 5.58 5.14
C HIS A 62 -14.54 6.86 5.92
N THR A 63 -13.59 7.26 6.77
CA THR A 63 -13.62 8.56 7.44
C THR A 63 -12.89 9.62 6.61
N TYR A 64 -13.56 10.74 6.34
CA TYR A 64 -13.00 11.91 5.69
C TYR A 64 -12.72 13.00 6.73
N PHE A 65 -11.64 13.75 6.56
CA PHE A 65 -11.22 14.80 7.49
C PHE A 65 -11.55 16.23 7.00
N SER A 66 -12.22 16.33 5.84
CA SER A 66 -12.78 17.57 5.31
C SER A 66 -14.26 17.40 5.00
N SER A 67 -15.08 18.36 5.43
CA SER A 67 -16.50 18.44 5.07
C SER A 67 -16.74 19.17 3.75
N GLN A 68 -15.68 19.71 3.14
CA GLN A 68 -15.72 20.50 1.92
C GLN A 68 -15.06 19.76 0.77
N ASN A 69 -15.60 19.96 -0.44
CA ASN A 69 -15.04 19.48 -1.70
C ASN A 69 -14.87 17.95 -1.81
N LEU A 70 -15.73 17.20 -1.11
CA LEU A 70 -15.78 15.74 -1.23
C LEU A 70 -16.15 15.33 -2.64
N VAL A 71 -15.52 14.28 -3.16
CA VAL A 71 -15.70 13.85 -4.55
C VAL A 71 -16.77 12.79 -4.65
N LEU A 72 -17.79 13.05 -5.47
CA LEU A 72 -18.72 12.06 -5.98
C LEU A 72 -18.24 11.62 -7.36
N ASN A 73 -17.60 10.45 -7.42
CA ASN A 73 -17.08 9.84 -8.64
C ASN A 73 -17.80 8.51 -8.87
N PHE A 74 -18.25 8.28 -10.10
CA PHE A 74 -18.99 7.08 -10.47
C PHE A 74 -18.78 6.75 -11.95
N SER A 75 -19.06 5.50 -12.30
CA SER A 75 -19.18 5.06 -13.69
C SER A 75 -20.63 4.68 -13.94
N VAL A 76 -21.16 5.12 -15.09
CA VAL A 76 -22.54 4.86 -15.48
C VAL A 76 -22.61 4.54 -16.97
N SER A 77 -23.58 3.71 -17.34
CA SER A 77 -23.86 3.30 -18.72
C SER A 77 -25.35 3.10 -18.93
N ASP A 78 -25.80 3.39 -20.15
CA ASP A 78 -27.20 3.24 -20.59
C ASP A 78 -28.22 3.99 -19.73
N GLU A 79 -27.85 5.14 -19.16
CA GLU A 79 -28.70 6.00 -18.35
C GLU A 79 -29.42 7.11 -19.14
N GLU A 80 -30.64 7.46 -18.71
CA GLU A 80 -31.33 8.68 -19.16
C GLU A 80 -31.09 9.85 -18.20
N TRP A 81 -30.97 9.56 -16.90
CA TRP A 81 -30.63 10.56 -15.90
C TRP A 81 -29.93 9.94 -14.70
N ILE A 82 -29.14 10.76 -14.02
CA ILE A 82 -28.48 10.42 -12.75
C ILE A 82 -28.93 11.42 -11.68
N LYS A 83 -29.24 10.92 -10.50
CA LYS A 83 -29.52 11.76 -9.32
C LYS A 83 -28.75 11.25 -8.12
N TYR A 84 -28.42 12.14 -7.19
CA TYR A 84 -27.91 11.74 -5.88
C TYR A 84 -28.73 12.38 -4.75
N SER A 85 -28.69 11.76 -3.58
CA SER A 85 -29.27 12.27 -2.34
C SER A 85 -28.32 11.97 -1.18
N ILE A 86 -28.22 12.91 -0.24
CA ILE A 86 -27.43 12.76 0.99
C ILE A 86 -28.39 12.90 2.17
N ASP A 87 -28.32 12.00 3.13
CA ASP A 87 -29.11 12.01 4.38
C ASP A 87 -30.62 12.17 4.17
N SER A 88 -31.14 11.52 3.12
CA SER A 88 -32.54 11.60 2.72
C SER A 88 -33.01 13.00 2.28
N ALA A 89 -32.08 13.88 1.92
CA ALA A 89 -32.40 15.16 1.29
C ALA A 89 -33.02 14.97 -0.11
N ALA A 90 -33.55 16.05 -0.69
CA ALA A 90 -34.13 16.03 -2.02
C ALA A 90 -33.10 15.58 -3.08
N ASN A 91 -33.54 14.75 -4.02
CA ASN A 91 -32.69 14.24 -5.10
C ASN A 91 -32.21 15.39 -6.00
N VAL A 92 -30.90 15.44 -6.24
CA VAL A 92 -30.24 16.42 -7.12
C VAL A 92 -29.78 15.73 -8.40
N THR A 93 -30.19 16.24 -9.56
CA THR A 93 -29.78 15.71 -10.87
C THR A 93 -28.36 16.13 -11.21
N ILE A 94 -27.55 15.18 -11.69
CA ILE A 94 -26.17 15.40 -12.12
C ILE A 94 -25.94 14.77 -13.50
N THR A 95 -24.95 15.27 -14.24
CA THR A 95 -24.59 14.79 -15.58
C THR A 95 -23.17 14.18 -15.63
N GLY A 96 -22.53 14.02 -14.46
CA GLY A 96 -21.18 13.49 -14.33
C GLY A 96 -20.65 13.64 -12.91
N ASN A 97 -19.35 13.39 -12.75
CA ASN A 97 -18.66 13.51 -11.46
C ASN A 97 -18.72 14.93 -10.93
N ILE A 98 -19.00 15.08 -9.63
CA ILE A 98 -19.10 16.38 -8.97
C ILE A 98 -18.31 16.42 -7.66
N LYS A 99 -18.13 17.63 -7.14
CA LYS A 99 -17.75 17.84 -5.74
C LYS A 99 -18.96 18.31 -4.94
N PHE A 100 -19.07 17.89 -3.69
CA PHE A 100 -20.13 18.29 -2.78
C PHE A 100 -19.58 18.60 -1.38
N ASN A 101 -20.36 19.32 -0.61
CA ASN A 101 -20.06 19.66 0.78
C ASN A 101 -21.09 19.00 1.70
N THR A 102 -20.67 18.68 2.92
CA THR A 102 -21.52 18.09 3.96
C THR A 102 -21.18 18.66 5.33
N SER A 103 -21.64 18.05 6.42
CA SER A 103 -21.33 18.44 7.80
C SER A 103 -20.41 17.43 8.51
N GLU A 104 -20.16 17.63 9.80
CA GLU A 104 -19.52 16.61 10.63
C GLU A 104 -20.49 15.45 10.93
N GLY A 105 -19.95 14.24 11.09
CA GLY A 105 -20.71 13.07 11.49
C GLY A 105 -20.93 12.05 10.38
N SER A 106 -21.90 11.16 10.60
CA SER A 106 -22.23 10.07 9.68
C SER A 106 -23.16 10.55 8.59
N HIS A 107 -22.86 10.20 7.34
CA HIS A 107 -23.63 10.55 6.17
C HIS A 107 -23.98 9.31 5.35
N SER A 108 -25.17 9.31 4.73
CA SER A 108 -25.60 8.27 3.78
C SER A 108 -25.85 8.90 2.41
N LEU A 109 -25.06 8.52 1.41
CA LEU A 109 -25.24 8.95 0.03
C LEU A 109 -25.89 7.84 -0.79
N PHE A 110 -26.95 8.19 -1.50
CA PHE A 110 -27.60 7.34 -2.49
C PHE A 110 -27.39 7.94 -3.88
N LEU A 111 -26.99 7.10 -4.82
CA LEU A 111 -26.83 7.43 -6.24
C LEU A 111 -27.83 6.61 -7.05
N TYR A 112 -28.55 7.27 -7.92
CA TYR A 112 -29.65 6.73 -8.71
C TYR A 112 -29.33 6.92 -10.19
N ALA A 113 -29.45 5.86 -10.98
CA ALA A 113 -29.43 5.94 -12.44
C ALA A 113 -30.68 5.26 -12.99
N ASN A 114 -31.35 5.91 -13.94
CA ASN A 114 -32.60 5.40 -14.49
C ASN A 114 -32.59 5.44 -16.01
N ASN A 115 -33.20 4.45 -16.64
CA ASN A 115 -33.60 4.46 -18.04
C ASN A 115 -35.00 3.87 -18.21
N SER A 116 -35.47 3.75 -19.44
CA SER A 116 -36.75 3.09 -19.78
C SER A 116 -36.90 1.63 -19.28
N ASN A 117 -35.79 0.93 -18.97
CA ASN A 117 -35.79 -0.46 -18.51
C ASN A 117 -35.72 -0.61 -16.99
N GLY A 118 -35.44 0.46 -16.24
CA GLY A 118 -35.50 0.45 -14.79
C GLY A 118 -34.58 1.43 -14.08
N LEU A 119 -34.52 1.28 -12.75
CA LEU A 119 -33.76 2.09 -11.82
C LEU A 119 -32.66 1.23 -11.18
N THR A 120 -31.42 1.71 -11.24
CA THR A 120 -30.26 1.16 -10.52
C THR A 120 -29.91 2.11 -9.38
N ILE A 121 -29.61 1.55 -8.20
CA ILE A 121 -29.32 2.33 -6.99
C ILE A 121 -28.02 1.82 -6.38
N GLU A 122 -27.08 2.72 -6.16
CA GLU A 122 -25.87 2.50 -5.36
C GLU A 122 -25.94 3.35 -4.10
N ASN A 123 -25.36 2.88 -3.00
CA ASN A 123 -25.29 3.67 -1.78
C ASN A 123 -23.99 3.46 -1.02
N VAL A 124 -23.66 4.45 -0.21
CA VAL A 124 -22.52 4.40 0.69
C VAL A 124 -22.83 5.16 1.96
N THR A 125 -22.38 4.60 3.08
CA THR A 125 -22.30 5.31 4.35
C THR A 125 -20.86 5.71 4.57
N PHE A 126 -20.61 6.96 4.96
CA PHE A 126 -19.27 7.47 5.25
C PHE A 126 -19.32 8.41 6.45
N PHE A 127 -18.16 8.68 7.06
CA PHE A 127 -18.07 9.55 8.24
C PHE A 127 -17.19 10.75 7.94
N VAL A 128 -17.57 11.92 8.45
CA VAL A 128 -16.74 13.13 8.41
C VAL A 128 -16.31 13.48 9.83
N ASN A 129 -15.00 13.59 10.02
CA ASN A 129 -14.38 13.97 11.29
C ASN A 129 -13.20 14.92 11.03
N SER A 130 -13.44 16.23 11.05
CA SER A 130 -12.35 17.22 10.91
C SER A 130 -11.36 17.24 12.07
N ASN A 131 -11.67 16.61 13.20
CA ASN A 131 -10.75 16.47 14.32
C ASN A 131 -9.83 15.23 14.19
N GLN A 132 -10.05 14.38 13.17
CA GLN A 132 -9.25 13.19 12.93
C GLN A 132 -7.79 13.54 12.61
N ILE A 133 -7.61 14.50 11.70
CA ILE A 133 -6.30 15.02 11.31
C ILE A 133 -6.47 16.38 10.64
N LYS A 134 -5.49 17.26 10.83
CA LYS A 134 -5.39 18.53 10.11
C LYS A 134 -4.10 18.58 9.29
N ILE A 135 -4.20 18.64 7.98
CA ILE A 135 -3.05 18.85 7.10
C ILE A 135 -2.96 20.35 6.79
N ASN A 136 -1.87 20.99 7.18
CA ASN A 136 -1.60 22.40 6.86
C ASN A 136 -0.74 22.47 5.60
N TYR A 137 -1.37 22.81 4.46
CA TYR A 137 -0.73 22.87 3.14
C TYR A 137 -1.21 24.06 2.31
N THR A 138 -1.53 25.18 2.97
CA THR A 138 -2.11 26.36 2.32
C THR A 138 -1.20 26.99 1.27
N LYS A 139 0.13 26.78 1.37
CA LYS A 139 1.09 27.20 0.33
C LYS A 139 0.92 26.41 -0.97
N TYR A 140 0.36 25.20 -0.88
CA TYR A 140 0.17 24.25 -1.97
C TYR A 140 -1.31 24.01 -2.30
N SER A 141 -2.22 24.85 -1.79
CA SER A 141 -3.66 24.79 -2.07
C SER A 141 -4.26 26.13 -2.54
N ASN A 142 -3.42 27.14 -2.78
CA ASN A 142 -3.82 28.48 -3.20
C ASN A 142 -3.79 28.65 -4.73
N SER A 143 -3.82 29.90 -5.23
CA SER A 143 -3.78 30.21 -6.66
C SER A 143 -2.51 29.77 -7.40
N TYR A 144 -1.41 29.52 -6.68
CA TYR A 144 -0.12 29.07 -7.23
C TYR A 144 0.09 27.56 -7.11
N LYS A 145 -0.93 26.81 -6.67
CA LYS A 145 -0.79 25.38 -6.38
C LYS A 145 -0.42 24.50 -7.58
N GLY A 146 -0.68 24.95 -8.81
CA GLY A 146 -0.52 24.13 -10.01
C GLY A 146 -1.21 22.76 -9.89
N GLU A 147 -0.43 21.70 -10.11
CA GLU A 147 -0.82 20.29 -10.04
C GLU A 147 -0.80 19.71 -8.62
N SER A 148 -0.65 20.55 -7.58
CA SER A 148 -0.60 20.06 -6.18
C SER A 148 -1.79 19.17 -5.82
N THR A 149 -1.50 18.09 -5.10
CA THR A 149 -2.46 17.11 -4.62
C THR A 149 -3.47 17.76 -3.67
N ASP A 150 -4.76 17.50 -3.89
CA ASP A 150 -5.84 17.96 -3.02
C ASP A 150 -6.11 16.92 -1.92
N PHE A 151 -5.41 17.02 -0.79
CA PHE A 151 -5.56 16.07 0.32
C PHE A 151 -6.99 16.02 0.85
N ASN A 152 -7.70 17.16 0.87
CA ASN A 152 -9.08 17.26 1.36
C ASN A 152 -10.10 16.43 0.53
N ALA A 153 -9.73 16.03 -0.69
CA ALA A 153 -10.56 15.16 -1.53
C ALA A 153 -10.45 13.67 -1.15
N SER A 154 -9.48 13.29 -0.30
CA SER A 154 -9.18 11.90 0.06
C SER A 154 -9.68 11.56 1.47
N SER A 155 -9.95 10.28 1.71
CA SER A 155 -10.25 9.79 3.05
C SER A 155 -8.98 9.66 3.91
N TYR A 156 -9.15 9.59 5.24
CA TYR A 156 -8.07 9.43 6.21
C TYR A 156 -7.22 8.18 5.93
N SER A 157 -7.84 7.06 5.56
CA SER A 157 -7.12 5.82 5.22
C SER A 157 -6.41 5.90 3.86
N GLU A 158 -6.91 6.69 2.91
CA GLU A 158 -6.27 6.84 1.60
C GLU A 158 -4.98 7.67 1.71
N ILE A 159 -4.97 8.73 2.53
CA ILE A 159 -3.78 9.56 2.74
C ILE A 159 -2.67 8.84 3.53
N GLN A 160 -2.95 7.67 4.14
CA GLN A 160 -1.94 6.83 4.78
C GLN A 160 -1.10 6.01 3.78
N ASN A 161 -1.57 5.88 2.54
CA ASN A 161 -0.92 5.06 1.52
C ASN A 161 -1.09 5.71 0.14
N ILE A 162 -0.81 7.02 0.04
CA ILE A 162 -0.96 7.78 -1.19
C ILE A 162 0.37 7.83 -1.95
N SER A 163 0.31 7.56 -3.26
CA SER A 163 1.45 7.68 -4.18
C SER A 163 1.29 8.88 -5.09
N GLY A 164 2.39 9.34 -5.69
CA GLY A 164 2.35 10.42 -6.67
C GLY A 164 1.91 11.76 -6.06
N ILE A 165 2.25 12.01 -4.79
CA ILE A 165 2.00 13.32 -4.18
C ILE A 165 2.77 14.37 -4.97
N ILE A 166 2.06 15.43 -5.37
CA ILE A 166 2.63 16.62 -5.97
C ILE A 166 2.47 17.78 -5.01
N LEU A 167 3.57 18.48 -4.74
CA LEU A 167 3.57 19.81 -4.13
C LEU A 167 4.22 20.76 -5.11
N GLU A 168 3.47 21.76 -5.56
CA GLU A 168 3.91 22.68 -6.59
C GLU A 168 3.62 24.12 -6.18
N HIS A 169 4.59 24.98 -6.50
CA HIS A 169 4.40 26.40 -6.59
C HIS A 169 4.76 26.82 -8.02
N THR A 170 3.79 27.19 -8.83
CA THR A 170 3.95 27.40 -10.29
C THR A 170 5.07 28.39 -10.66
N SER A 171 5.37 29.35 -9.79
CA SER A 171 6.48 30.31 -10.01
C SER A 171 7.87 29.80 -9.62
N PHE A 172 8.00 28.76 -8.80
CA PHE A 172 9.27 28.42 -8.15
C PHE A 172 9.71 26.98 -8.41
N GLY A 173 8.80 26.02 -8.37
CA GLY A 173 9.16 24.64 -8.57
C GLY A 173 8.06 23.64 -8.22
N LYS A 174 8.41 22.37 -8.36
CA LYS A 174 7.55 21.22 -8.09
C LYS A 174 8.34 20.12 -7.40
N ILE A 175 7.70 19.44 -6.47
CA ILE A 175 8.13 18.17 -5.89
C ILE A 175 7.09 17.13 -6.30
N LEU A 176 7.52 16.09 -7.01
CA LEU A 176 6.74 14.87 -7.24
C LEU A 176 7.38 13.73 -6.47
N PHE A 177 6.67 13.20 -5.47
CA PHE A 177 7.15 12.05 -4.71
C PHE A 177 6.93 10.76 -5.51
N ASN A 178 7.99 9.98 -5.68
CA ASN A 178 8.01 8.79 -6.53
C ASN A 178 7.61 7.51 -5.78
N GLU A 179 7.46 7.60 -4.45
CA GLU A 179 7.10 6.51 -3.55
C GLU A 179 5.76 6.79 -2.85
N ILE A 180 5.21 5.76 -2.22
CA ILE A 180 4.05 5.89 -1.35
C ILE A 180 4.47 6.59 -0.05
N ILE A 181 3.65 7.54 0.41
CA ILE A 181 3.84 8.28 1.65
C ILE A 181 2.61 8.13 2.53
N ASN A 182 2.86 7.84 3.81
CA ASN A 182 1.85 7.97 4.85
C ASN A 182 1.82 9.43 5.32
N VAL A 183 0.88 10.22 4.83
CA VAL A 183 0.77 11.65 5.14
C VAL A 183 0.29 11.89 6.58
N THR A 184 -0.29 10.88 7.25
CA THR A 184 -0.78 11.03 8.63
C THR A 184 0.30 10.84 9.68
N ASP A 185 1.52 10.52 9.26
CA ASP A 185 2.67 10.27 10.12
C ASP A 185 3.59 11.50 10.09
N ASP A 186 4.06 11.96 11.24
CA ASP A 186 5.10 12.98 11.36
C ASP A 186 5.89 12.76 12.65
N ALA A 187 6.85 13.64 12.96
CA ALA A 187 7.65 13.48 14.18
C ALA A 187 6.87 13.72 15.48
N ASP A 188 5.72 14.41 15.45
CA ASP A 188 4.90 14.75 16.61
C ASP A 188 3.49 14.13 16.52
N PHE A 189 3.42 12.85 16.86
CA PHE A 189 2.17 12.09 16.91
C PHE A 189 1.10 12.61 17.90
N SER A 190 1.35 13.69 18.65
CA SER A 190 0.48 14.13 19.75
C SER A 190 -0.54 15.21 19.39
N ASP A 191 -0.41 15.86 18.22
CA ASP A 191 -1.20 17.05 17.87
C ASP A 191 -2.22 16.85 16.73
N ASN A 192 -2.26 15.63 16.16
CA ASN A 192 -3.08 15.26 15.00
C ASN A 192 -2.95 16.26 13.83
N THR A 193 -1.79 16.91 13.68
CA THR A 193 -1.57 17.96 12.69
C THR A 193 -0.30 17.68 11.90
N VAL A 194 -0.39 17.75 10.58
CA VAL A 194 0.77 17.57 9.70
C VAL A 194 1.01 18.89 8.96
N ASP A 195 2.13 19.54 9.28
CA ASP A 195 2.41 20.90 8.81
C ASP A 195 3.39 20.94 7.63
N LEU A 196 2.85 20.72 6.42
CA LEU A 196 3.62 20.79 5.18
C LEU A 196 4.10 22.23 4.89
N ASP A 197 3.34 23.24 5.32
CA ASP A 197 3.69 24.65 5.10
C ASP A 197 4.97 25.04 5.86
N ASN A 198 5.16 24.56 7.09
CA ASN A 198 6.34 24.87 7.89
C ASN A 198 7.55 24.00 7.55
N TYR A 199 7.33 22.74 7.17
CA TYR A 199 8.41 21.76 7.01
C TYR A 199 8.80 21.49 5.56
N ILE A 200 8.07 22.00 4.57
CA ILE A 200 8.41 21.92 3.15
C ILE A 200 8.50 23.32 2.58
N ASN A 201 9.57 23.60 1.84
CA ASN A 201 9.73 24.88 1.16
C ASN A 201 10.13 24.65 -0.30
N ILE A 202 9.34 25.26 -1.19
CA ILE A 202 9.62 25.41 -2.61
C ILE A 202 9.71 26.91 -2.89
N SER A 203 10.93 27.38 -3.12
CA SER A 203 11.25 28.78 -3.37
C SER A 203 12.19 28.91 -4.57
N LEU A 204 12.42 30.13 -5.06
CA LEU A 204 13.26 30.35 -6.22
C LEU A 204 14.64 29.69 -6.04
N ASN A 205 14.95 28.73 -6.91
CA ASN A 205 16.19 27.97 -6.92
C ASN A 205 16.53 27.27 -5.59
N ARG A 206 15.52 26.94 -4.76
CA ARG A 206 15.74 26.24 -3.50
C ARG A 206 14.53 25.42 -3.09
N THR A 207 14.76 24.13 -2.89
CA THR A 207 13.75 23.17 -2.41
C THR A 207 14.31 22.36 -1.25
N TYR A 208 13.54 22.23 -0.15
CA TYR A 208 13.90 21.33 0.94
C TYR A 208 12.67 20.78 1.66
N VAL A 209 12.84 19.61 2.28
CA VAL A 209 11.91 19.02 3.24
C VAL A 209 12.68 18.82 4.55
N ASN A 210 12.10 19.23 5.67
CA ASN A 210 12.66 18.96 6.98
C ASN A 210 12.39 17.49 7.36
N SER A 211 13.28 16.60 6.99
CA SER A 211 13.17 15.16 7.26
C SER A 211 13.19 14.78 8.75
N THR A 212 13.58 15.70 9.65
CA THR A 212 13.48 15.45 11.10
C THR A 212 12.08 15.67 11.63
N ALA A 213 11.29 16.55 11.00
CA ALA A 213 9.89 16.80 11.34
C ALA A 213 8.93 15.94 10.50
N LEU A 214 9.28 15.70 9.23
CA LEU A 214 8.52 14.89 8.28
C LEU A 214 9.37 13.69 7.76
N PRO A 215 9.66 12.69 8.61
CA PRO A 215 10.50 11.55 8.21
C PRO A 215 9.88 10.70 7.09
N ASN A 216 8.55 10.58 7.09
CA ASN A 216 7.73 9.96 6.05
C ASN A 216 7.87 10.61 4.66
N PHE A 217 8.19 11.91 4.59
CA PHE A 217 8.45 12.63 3.32
C PHE A 217 9.92 12.56 2.88
N ASN A 218 10.82 11.93 3.65
CA ASN A 218 12.20 11.71 3.23
C ASN A 218 12.33 10.54 2.24
N LYS A 219 11.72 10.70 1.07
CA LYS A 219 11.60 9.67 0.03
C LYS A 219 12.20 10.13 -1.29
N SER A 220 12.38 9.20 -2.24
CA SER A 220 12.79 9.58 -3.58
C SER A 220 11.74 10.48 -4.25
N ALA A 221 12.21 11.49 -4.98
CA ALA A 221 11.35 12.48 -5.60
C ALA A 221 11.96 13.04 -6.88
N THR A 222 11.09 13.51 -7.77
CA THR A 222 11.45 14.30 -8.93
C THR A 222 11.27 15.77 -8.58
N LEU A 223 12.37 16.52 -8.59
CA LEU A 223 12.38 17.95 -8.28
C LEU A 223 12.40 18.75 -9.58
N THR A 224 11.60 19.81 -9.62
CA THR A 224 11.58 20.80 -10.69
C THR A 224 11.86 22.16 -10.10
N LEU A 225 12.82 22.89 -10.67
CA LEU A 225 13.11 24.29 -10.37
C LEU A 225 12.73 25.14 -11.58
N HIS A 226 11.90 26.17 -11.38
CA HIS A 226 11.46 27.07 -12.43
C HIS A 226 12.23 28.39 -12.42
N ASN A 227 12.13 29.12 -13.54
CA ASN A 227 12.64 30.48 -13.70
C ASN A 227 14.15 30.61 -13.43
N LEU A 228 14.92 29.58 -13.80
CA LEU A 228 16.38 29.66 -13.78
C LEU A 228 16.88 30.35 -15.05
N THR A 229 17.96 31.12 -14.92
CA THR A 229 18.62 31.85 -16.01
C THR A 229 19.96 31.24 -16.41
N PHE A 230 20.18 29.97 -16.04
CA PHE A 230 21.42 29.26 -16.32
C PHE A 230 21.47 28.77 -17.77
N THR A 231 22.66 28.45 -18.27
CA THR A 231 22.86 27.82 -19.59
C THR A 231 23.00 26.31 -19.46
N ASN A 232 23.80 25.86 -18.50
CA ASN A 232 24.09 24.47 -18.17
C ASN A 232 24.10 24.29 -16.64
N PRO A 233 22.92 24.19 -16.01
CA PRO A 233 22.83 24.08 -14.55
C PRO A 233 23.33 22.72 -14.05
N ARG A 234 23.92 22.72 -12.86
CA ARG A 234 24.22 21.52 -12.07
C ARG A 234 23.53 21.55 -10.72
N VAL A 235 23.18 20.38 -10.20
CA VAL A 235 22.49 20.25 -8.89
C VAL A 235 23.46 20.41 -7.72
N LEU A 236 23.06 21.21 -6.74
CA LEU A 236 23.71 21.32 -5.43
C LEU A 236 22.85 20.63 -4.36
N ARG A 237 23.52 19.93 -3.45
CA ARG A 237 22.96 19.41 -2.20
C ARG A 237 23.71 20.05 -1.03
N ASP A 238 22.97 20.69 -0.13
CA ASP A 238 23.52 21.44 1.01
C ASP A 238 24.62 22.44 0.60
N GLY A 239 24.45 23.06 -0.58
CA GLY A 239 25.37 24.06 -1.14
C GLY A 239 26.63 23.49 -1.82
N SER A 240 26.80 22.17 -1.86
CA SER A 240 27.91 21.49 -2.56
C SER A 240 27.40 20.70 -3.76
N VAL A 241 28.26 20.45 -4.76
CA VAL A 241 27.88 19.66 -5.95
C VAL A 241 27.33 18.30 -5.53
N CYS A 242 26.12 17.98 -5.99
CA CYS A 242 25.46 16.74 -5.62
C CYS A 242 26.07 15.55 -6.37
N SER A 243 26.29 14.44 -5.64
CA SER A 243 26.73 13.17 -6.25
C SER A 243 25.67 12.63 -7.21
N SER A 244 26.10 12.04 -8.33
CA SER A 244 25.22 11.39 -9.31
C SER A 244 24.44 10.20 -8.75
N THR A 245 24.92 9.61 -7.65
CA THR A 245 24.22 8.53 -6.91
C THR A 245 23.02 9.02 -6.11
N ILE A 246 22.94 10.33 -5.87
CA ILE A 246 21.85 10.98 -5.13
C ILE A 246 21.00 11.80 -6.09
N CYS A 247 21.62 12.64 -6.92
CA CYS A 247 20.94 13.52 -7.85
C CYS A 247 21.19 13.07 -9.29
N THR A 248 20.13 12.83 -10.05
CA THR A 248 20.24 12.47 -11.48
C THR A 248 19.49 13.49 -12.32
N GLU A 249 20.24 14.29 -13.07
CA GLU A 249 19.68 15.28 -13.98
C GLU A 249 18.83 14.61 -15.06
N GLN A 250 17.65 15.19 -15.33
CA GLN A 250 16.73 14.67 -16.34
C GLN A 250 16.68 15.60 -17.55
N SER A 251 16.38 16.88 -17.32
CA SER A 251 16.30 17.85 -18.40
C SER A 251 16.45 19.28 -17.90
N TYR A 252 16.95 20.16 -18.77
CA TYR A 252 16.90 21.60 -18.59
C TYR A 252 16.45 22.27 -19.88
N SER A 253 15.31 22.96 -19.85
CA SER A 253 14.78 23.67 -21.00
C SER A 253 13.89 24.83 -20.56
N GLY A 254 14.01 25.98 -21.24
CA GLY A 254 13.16 27.15 -20.99
C GLY A 254 13.23 27.67 -19.54
N GLY A 255 14.39 27.57 -18.87
CA GLY A 255 14.55 27.96 -17.47
C GLY A 255 13.92 27.01 -16.46
N THR A 256 13.46 25.82 -16.89
CA THR A 256 12.95 24.76 -16.04
C THR A 256 13.94 23.62 -15.96
N PHE A 257 14.43 23.32 -14.75
CA PHE A 257 15.40 22.25 -14.49
C PHE A 257 14.74 21.11 -13.71
N VAL A 258 14.84 19.90 -14.25
CA VAL A 258 14.23 18.68 -13.69
C VAL A 258 15.33 17.68 -13.36
N PHE A 259 15.32 17.15 -12.14
CA PHE A 259 16.25 16.13 -11.67
C PHE A 259 15.62 15.24 -10.60
N ASN A 260 16.09 14.01 -10.50
CA ASN A 260 15.65 13.05 -9.49
C ASN A 260 16.56 13.11 -8.26
N VAL A 261 15.99 12.92 -7.07
CA VAL A 261 16.72 12.75 -5.80
C VAL A 261 16.32 11.46 -5.11
N THR A 262 17.26 10.82 -4.41
CA THR A 262 16.99 9.59 -3.64
C THR A 262 16.41 9.82 -2.24
N GLY A 263 16.45 11.06 -1.75
CA GLY A 263 15.93 11.48 -0.46
C GLY A 263 16.05 12.99 -0.28
N PHE A 264 15.59 13.52 0.85
CA PHE A 264 15.52 14.96 1.08
C PHE A 264 16.66 15.53 1.93
N SER A 265 17.00 16.76 1.56
CA SER A 265 18.02 17.65 2.11
C SER A 265 17.73 19.03 1.46
N VAL A 266 18.66 19.98 1.48
CA VAL A 266 18.50 21.25 0.77
C VAL A 266 19.05 21.12 -0.64
N TYR A 267 18.19 21.27 -1.65
CA TYR A 267 18.57 21.25 -3.05
C TYR A 267 18.44 22.63 -3.70
N SER A 268 19.40 22.94 -4.57
CA SER A 268 19.43 24.14 -5.41
C SER A 268 20.21 23.84 -6.69
N ALA A 269 20.29 24.79 -7.62
CA ALA A 269 21.13 24.67 -8.80
C ALA A 269 22.07 25.87 -8.94
N GLU A 270 23.19 25.66 -9.63
CA GLU A 270 24.10 26.72 -10.08
C GLU A 270 24.60 26.45 -11.49
N GLU A 271 25.23 27.44 -12.12
CA GLU A 271 25.86 27.26 -13.43
C GLU A 271 27.05 26.30 -13.31
N THR A 272 27.16 25.34 -14.23
CA THR A 272 28.36 24.52 -14.33
C THR A 272 29.51 25.40 -14.80
N PRO A 273 30.64 25.46 -14.06
CA PRO A 273 31.81 26.21 -14.50
C PRO A 273 32.21 25.76 -15.90
N SER A 274 32.28 26.71 -16.84
CA SER A 274 32.91 26.47 -18.14
C SER A 274 34.38 26.14 -17.88
N GLU A 275 34.83 24.96 -18.33
CA GLU A 275 36.28 24.71 -18.38
C GLU A 275 36.88 25.63 -19.43
N ASP A 276 37.32 26.81 -19.01
CA ASP A 276 38.31 27.56 -19.74
C ASP A 276 39.59 26.72 -19.73
N THR A 277 39.81 25.96 -20.81
CA THR A 277 41.11 25.34 -21.09
C THR A 277 42.21 26.40 -21.03
N PRO A 278 43.13 26.38 -20.05
CA PRO A 278 44.33 27.17 -20.13
C PRO A 278 45.34 26.32 -20.91
N SER A 279 45.50 26.61 -22.20
CA SER A 279 46.66 26.16 -22.94
C SER A 279 47.88 26.94 -22.42
N GLY A 280 48.78 26.27 -21.72
CA GLY A 280 50.00 26.91 -21.21
C GLY A 280 50.79 26.09 -20.19
N THR A 281 51.58 25.14 -20.68
CA THR A 281 52.73 24.55 -19.98
C THR A 281 53.72 25.60 -19.45
N ILE A 282 54.24 25.44 -18.22
CA ILE A 282 55.67 25.41 -17.82
C ILE A 282 55.81 25.11 -16.29
N SER A 283 56.58 24.04 -16.01
CA SER A 283 57.44 23.64 -14.86
C SER A 283 57.15 23.90 -13.36
N PRO A 284 57.67 23.00 -12.49
CA PRO A 284 57.46 23.02 -11.04
C PRO A 284 58.47 23.91 -10.29
N GLY A 285 57.97 24.68 -9.33
CA GLY A 285 58.73 25.50 -8.38
C GLY A 285 58.14 25.32 -6.98
N GLY A 286 59.00 25.10 -5.99
CA GLY A 286 58.62 24.54 -4.70
C GLY A 286 58.21 25.53 -3.60
N GLY A 287 57.74 24.94 -2.49
CA GLY A 287 57.96 25.43 -1.13
C GLY A 287 56.88 26.34 -0.54
N GLY A 288 56.40 25.96 0.66
CA GLY A 288 55.83 26.93 1.62
C GLY A 288 54.74 26.40 2.54
N SER A 289 55.10 26.16 3.81
CA SER A 289 54.22 25.91 4.96
C SER A 289 53.33 27.10 5.34
N SER A 290 52.14 26.80 5.86
CA SER A 290 51.42 27.40 7.02
C SER A 290 49.97 26.87 6.95
N GLY A 291 49.27 26.39 7.99
CA GLY A 291 49.25 26.73 9.41
C GLY A 291 47.86 27.31 9.71
N GLY A 292 46.98 26.56 10.41
CA GLY A 292 45.67 27.11 10.82
C GLY A 292 44.67 26.09 11.39
N SER A 293 44.55 26.07 12.71
CA SER A 293 43.59 25.32 13.53
C SER A 293 42.11 25.71 13.33
N SER A 294 41.20 24.75 13.55
CA SER A 294 39.95 24.87 14.33
C SER A 294 39.14 23.59 14.09
N GLY A 295 38.41 22.97 15.00
CA GLY A 295 38.13 23.16 16.41
C GLY A 295 37.23 21.98 16.80
N SER A 296 37.52 21.32 17.91
CA SER A 296 36.72 20.21 18.43
C SER A 296 35.32 20.69 18.83
N SER A 297 34.29 19.98 18.39
CA SER A 297 33.03 19.88 19.12
C SER A 297 32.67 18.41 19.29
N SER A 298 33.00 17.90 20.48
CA SER A 298 32.48 16.64 21.00
C SER A 298 30.98 16.76 21.22
N GLY A 299 30.20 16.46 20.19
CA GLY A 299 28.76 16.19 20.30
C GLY A 299 28.56 14.72 20.61
N VAL A 300 28.07 14.42 21.80
CA VAL A 300 27.67 13.08 22.24
C VAL A 300 26.61 12.55 21.25
N LEU A 301 27.00 11.60 20.41
CA LEU A 301 26.10 10.78 19.60
C LEU A 301 25.27 9.92 20.56
N SER A 302 24.08 10.40 20.93
CA SER A 302 23.02 9.54 21.41
C SER A 302 22.52 8.75 20.20
N LYS A 303 23.17 7.62 19.95
CA LYS A 303 22.78 6.62 18.96
C LYS A 303 21.38 6.12 19.34
N ILE A 304 20.36 6.63 18.67
CA ILE A 304 19.00 6.08 18.78
C ILE A 304 19.10 4.62 18.34
N LEU A 305 18.81 3.73 19.28
CA LEU A 305 18.84 2.29 19.08
C LEU A 305 17.71 1.91 18.11
N PRO A 306 17.98 1.22 16.97
CA PRO A 306 16.93 0.61 16.17
C PRO A 306 16.03 -0.27 17.03
N THR A 307 14.72 -0.05 16.93
CA THR A 307 13.68 -0.79 17.67
C THR A 307 13.47 -2.20 17.12
N LYS A 308 14.08 -2.55 15.98
CA LYS A 308 14.14 -3.91 15.43
C LYS A 308 15.60 -4.29 15.19
N ARG A 309 16.13 -5.20 16.02
CA ARG A 309 17.50 -5.74 15.87
C ARG A 309 17.49 -6.85 14.82
N GLY A 310 18.63 -7.05 14.18
CA GLY A 310 18.82 -8.11 13.18
C GLY A 310 18.93 -7.59 11.75
N ILE A 311 18.68 -8.47 10.79
CA ILE A 311 18.65 -8.18 9.36
C ILE A 311 17.26 -7.74 8.91
N GLU A 312 17.19 -6.81 7.98
CA GLU A 312 15.99 -6.45 7.25
C GLU A 312 16.17 -6.80 5.77
N ILE A 313 15.12 -7.33 5.13
CA ILE A 313 15.15 -7.80 3.76
C ILE A 313 14.05 -7.06 3.01
N SER A 314 14.36 -6.52 1.83
CA SER A 314 13.42 -5.69 1.06
C SER A 314 12.25 -6.44 0.43
N GLU A 315 12.41 -7.74 0.19
CA GLU A 315 11.42 -8.59 -0.47
C GLU A 315 10.79 -9.57 0.52
N GLU A 316 9.46 -9.68 0.50
CA GLU A 316 8.69 -10.63 1.32
C GLU A 316 8.55 -12.00 0.63
N ASP A 317 8.51 -12.04 -0.70
CA ASP A 317 8.50 -13.26 -1.51
C ASP A 317 9.28 -13.09 -2.84
N VAL A 318 9.56 -14.20 -3.53
CA VAL A 318 10.16 -14.18 -4.88
C VAL A 318 9.33 -15.04 -5.82
N LYS A 319 8.55 -14.39 -6.70
CA LYS A 319 7.74 -15.05 -7.73
C LYS A 319 8.29 -14.78 -9.12
N VAL A 320 8.53 -15.84 -9.90
CA VAL A 320 9.02 -15.74 -11.29
C VAL A 320 8.34 -16.77 -12.18
N LYS A 321 7.95 -16.33 -13.38
CA LYS A 321 7.40 -17.17 -14.45
C LYS A 321 8.42 -17.27 -15.60
N LEU A 322 8.79 -18.48 -15.98
CA LEU A 322 9.84 -18.80 -16.95
C LEU A 322 9.35 -19.82 -17.98
N ARG A 323 10.02 -19.84 -19.13
CA ARG A 323 9.98 -20.93 -20.11
C ARG A 323 11.33 -21.64 -20.15
N PRO A 324 11.39 -22.92 -20.56
CA PRO A 324 12.65 -23.63 -20.73
C PRO A 324 13.66 -22.83 -21.57
N GLY A 325 14.89 -22.74 -21.08
CA GLY A 325 15.97 -21.93 -21.65
C GLY A 325 16.03 -20.47 -21.19
N GLN A 326 15.06 -19.98 -20.40
CA GLN A 326 15.05 -18.59 -19.93
C GLN A 326 15.84 -18.38 -18.64
N VAL A 327 16.39 -17.17 -18.52
CA VAL A 327 17.06 -16.67 -17.32
C VAL A 327 16.48 -15.32 -16.95
N VAL A 328 16.15 -15.14 -15.68
CA VAL A 328 15.73 -13.85 -15.10
C VAL A 328 16.61 -13.54 -13.90
N THR A 329 17.24 -12.36 -13.91
CA THR A 329 17.99 -11.87 -12.75
C THR A 329 17.06 -11.08 -11.83
N LYS A 330 17.01 -11.48 -10.56
CA LYS A 330 16.32 -10.75 -9.47
C LYS A 330 17.36 -10.17 -8.51
N LYS A 331 16.95 -9.17 -7.75
CA LYS A 331 17.75 -8.56 -6.69
C LYS A 331 17.00 -8.60 -5.36
N ILE A 332 17.72 -8.82 -4.28
CA ILE A 332 17.24 -8.67 -2.91
C ILE A 332 18.18 -7.72 -2.16
N THR A 333 17.64 -6.84 -1.32
CA THR A 333 18.45 -5.94 -0.48
C THR A 333 18.40 -6.42 0.95
N ILE A 334 19.58 -6.61 1.56
CA ILE A 334 19.72 -7.02 2.96
C ILE A 334 20.40 -5.89 3.73
N THR A 335 19.74 -5.41 4.78
CA THR A 335 20.20 -4.32 5.66
C THR A 335 20.52 -4.84 7.05
N ASN A 336 21.67 -4.45 7.60
CA ASN A 336 22.03 -4.76 8.98
C ASN A 336 21.54 -3.66 9.94
N ASN A 337 20.45 -3.93 10.66
CA ASN A 337 19.91 -3.04 11.69
C ASN A 337 20.49 -3.33 13.10
N ASP A 338 21.45 -4.25 13.22
CA ASP A 338 22.16 -4.53 14.46
C ASP A 338 23.31 -3.52 14.71
N TYR A 339 23.83 -3.50 15.94
CA TYR A 339 24.99 -2.69 16.33
C TYR A 339 26.32 -3.38 16.08
N LYS A 340 26.31 -4.67 15.71
CA LYS A 340 27.49 -5.47 15.38
C LYS A 340 27.55 -5.76 13.89
N LYS A 341 28.76 -6.01 13.40
CA LYS A 341 28.96 -6.56 12.06
C LYS A 341 28.32 -7.96 12.02
N LEU A 342 27.54 -8.23 10.97
CA LEU A 342 26.90 -9.53 10.74
C LEU A 342 27.59 -10.27 9.60
N SER A 343 27.77 -11.57 9.77
CA SER A 343 28.14 -12.50 8.69
C SER A 343 26.85 -13.08 8.12
N VAL A 344 26.52 -12.73 6.87
CA VAL A 344 25.29 -13.19 6.19
C VAL A 344 25.65 -14.32 5.23
N ASN A 345 24.86 -15.39 5.26
CA ASN A 345 24.92 -16.51 4.33
C ASN A 345 23.53 -16.80 3.75
N ILE A 346 23.42 -16.88 2.43
CA ILE A 346 22.17 -17.12 1.72
C ILE A 346 22.25 -18.47 1.03
N GLU A 347 21.27 -19.32 1.28
CA GLU A 347 21.18 -20.65 0.67
C GLU A 347 19.77 -20.99 0.19
N ASN A 348 19.70 -21.85 -0.81
CA ASN A 348 18.46 -22.30 -1.46
C ASN A 348 18.45 -23.84 -1.55
N PRO A 349 18.21 -24.56 -0.44
CA PRO A 349 18.48 -25.99 -0.36
C PRO A 349 17.71 -26.84 -1.38
N ARG A 350 16.49 -26.42 -1.75
CA ARG A 350 15.59 -27.15 -2.67
C ARG A 350 15.64 -26.66 -4.12
N LEU A 351 16.11 -25.43 -4.35
CA LEU A 351 16.05 -24.77 -5.66
C LEU A 351 17.44 -24.59 -6.29
N LYS A 352 18.39 -25.46 -5.95
CA LYS A 352 19.79 -25.37 -6.40
C LYS A 352 19.94 -25.45 -7.92
N ASP A 353 19.04 -26.17 -8.59
CA ASP A 353 19.05 -26.30 -10.04
C ASP A 353 18.49 -25.08 -10.77
N PHE A 354 17.74 -24.23 -10.06
CA PHE A 354 17.06 -23.06 -10.62
C PHE A 354 17.69 -21.73 -10.22
N ILE A 355 18.23 -21.59 -9.01
CA ILE A 355 18.71 -20.30 -8.50
C ILE A 355 20.22 -20.32 -8.30
N ILE A 356 20.90 -19.37 -8.93
CA ILE A 356 22.33 -19.10 -8.74
C ILE A 356 22.47 -17.75 -8.03
N ILE A 357 22.91 -17.77 -6.77
CA ILE A 357 23.19 -16.56 -5.99
C ILE A 357 24.62 -16.12 -6.30
N LYS A 358 24.80 -14.88 -6.79
CA LYS A 358 26.12 -14.39 -7.22
C LYS A 358 27.10 -14.23 -6.06
N GLU A 359 26.60 -13.79 -4.91
CA GLU A 359 27.39 -13.59 -3.70
C GLU A 359 26.65 -14.17 -2.49
N PRO A 360 26.77 -15.48 -2.23
CA PRO A 360 25.99 -16.16 -1.21
C PRO A 360 26.46 -15.86 0.21
N ALA A 361 27.69 -15.38 0.41
CA ALA A 361 28.22 -15.05 1.72
C ALA A 361 28.97 -13.72 1.72
N PHE A 362 28.67 -12.86 2.69
CA PHE A 362 29.27 -11.54 2.82
C PHE A 362 29.14 -11.01 4.26
N GLY A 363 29.92 -9.97 4.58
CA GLY A 363 29.79 -9.25 5.85
C GLY A 363 29.06 -7.93 5.66
N LEU A 364 28.20 -7.58 6.61
CA LEU A 364 27.54 -6.27 6.70
C LEU A 364 27.91 -5.56 7.99
N VAL A 365 28.44 -4.33 7.90
CA VAL A 365 28.64 -3.50 9.09
C VAL A 365 27.31 -2.87 9.55
N PRO A 366 27.22 -2.36 10.79
CA PRO A 366 25.99 -1.74 11.30
C PRO A 366 25.48 -0.61 10.40
N GLY A 367 24.21 -0.69 10.00
CA GLY A 367 23.54 0.27 9.12
C GLY A 367 23.86 0.11 7.63
N GLU A 368 24.68 -0.87 7.24
CA GLU A 368 24.99 -1.15 5.84
C GLU A 368 23.86 -1.97 5.19
N SER A 369 23.50 -1.57 3.97
CA SER A 369 22.62 -2.33 3.08
C SER A 369 23.42 -2.84 1.90
N LYS A 370 23.16 -4.08 1.48
CA LYS A 370 23.78 -4.67 0.29
C LYS A 370 22.74 -5.31 -0.62
N GLU A 371 22.83 -5.01 -1.91
CA GLU A 371 22.05 -5.66 -2.95
C GLU A 371 22.74 -6.96 -3.39
N ILE A 372 21.98 -8.07 -3.40
CA ILE A 372 22.43 -9.38 -3.86
C ILE A 372 21.64 -9.76 -5.11
N LEU A 373 22.38 -10.07 -6.17
CA LEU A 373 21.82 -10.55 -7.43
C LEU A 373 21.72 -12.08 -7.43
N MET A 374 20.60 -12.58 -7.95
CA MET A 374 20.33 -14.00 -8.12
C MET A 374 19.79 -14.24 -9.53
N ASP A 375 20.42 -15.16 -10.26
CA ASP A 375 19.92 -15.61 -11.56
C ASP A 375 18.99 -16.80 -11.34
N ILE A 376 17.77 -16.67 -11.84
CA ILE A 376 16.75 -17.72 -11.79
C ILE A 376 16.61 -18.27 -13.21
N ILE A 377 16.92 -19.56 -13.36
CA ILE A 377 17.16 -20.22 -14.64
C ILE A 377 16.20 -21.41 -14.77
N ALA A 378 15.44 -21.46 -15.86
CA ALA A 378 14.80 -22.68 -16.30
C ALA A 378 15.67 -23.28 -17.41
N ARG A 379 16.32 -24.41 -17.15
CA ARG A 379 17.12 -25.12 -18.17
C ARG A 379 16.22 -25.62 -19.30
N GLU A 380 16.80 -25.94 -20.46
CA GLU A 380 16.03 -26.41 -21.63
C GLU A 380 15.25 -27.73 -21.36
N ASP A 381 15.76 -28.56 -20.44
CA ASP A 381 15.14 -29.81 -20.01
C ASP A 381 14.22 -29.65 -18.78
N ALA A 382 14.05 -28.42 -18.28
CA ALA A 382 13.17 -28.16 -17.16
C ALA A 382 11.73 -28.53 -17.51
N LYS A 383 11.11 -29.36 -16.66
CA LYS A 383 9.73 -29.78 -16.85
C LYS A 383 8.78 -28.62 -16.49
N PRO A 384 7.71 -28.41 -17.26
CA PRO A 384 6.67 -27.46 -16.88
C PRO A 384 5.99 -27.88 -15.57
N ASP A 385 6.18 -27.10 -14.52
CA ASP A 385 5.59 -27.28 -13.18
C ASP A 385 5.86 -26.02 -12.33
N LEU A 386 5.34 -26.01 -11.11
CA LEU A 386 5.66 -25.05 -10.07
C LEU A 386 6.73 -25.62 -9.12
N TYR A 387 7.87 -24.96 -9.08
CA TYR A 387 8.98 -25.28 -8.18
C TYR A 387 8.96 -24.32 -6.99
N LEU A 388 8.78 -24.89 -5.80
CA LEU A 388 8.67 -24.16 -4.55
C LEU A 388 9.87 -24.41 -3.64
N GLY A 389 10.20 -23.41 -2.83
CA GLY A 389 11.21 -23.51 -1.78
C GLY A 389 11.41 -22.19 -1.07
N TYR A 390 12.51 -22.11 -0.32
CA TYR A 390 12.87 -20.93 0.43
C TYR A 390 14.30 -20.46 0.09
N LEU A 391 14.52 -19.16 0.08
CA LEU A 391 15.84 -18.58 0.34
C LEU A 391 16.01 -18.46 1.86
N LEU A 392 17.02 -19.14 2.39
CA LEU A 392 17.38 -19.07 3.80
C LEU A 392 18.49 -18.04 3.95
N VAL A 393 18.17 -16.90 4.55
CA VAL A 393 19.13 -15.85 4.89
C VAL A 393 19.54 -16.04 6.35
N LYS A 394 20.74 -16.58 6.54
CA LYS A 394 21.30 -16.97 7.83
C LYS A 394 22.31 -15.95 8.31
N THR A 395 22.24 -15.65 9.60
CA THR A 395 23.27 -14.89 10.33
C THR A 395 23.68 -15.67 11.57
N GLU A 396 24.60 -15.10 12.34
CA GLU A 396 25.01 -15.63 13.64
C GLU A 396 23.89 -15.64 14.69
N PHE A 397 22.83 -14.84 14.50
CA PHE A 397 21.77 -14.62 15.52
C PHE A 397 20.38 -15.07 15.08
N GLU A 398 20.12 -15.09 13.77
CA GLU A 398 18.80 -15.42 13.23
C GLU A 398 18.89 -16.06 11.85
N GLU A 399 17.82 -16.77 11.49
CA GLU A 399 17.56 -17.31 10.16
C GLU A 399 16.22 -16.79 9.68
N LYS A 400 16.21 -16.16 8.50
CA LYS A 400 14.99 -15.71 7.82
C LYS A 400 14.74 -16.54 6.58
N GLN A 401 13.47 -16.84 6.34
CA GLN A 401 13.03 -17.60 5.18
C GLN A 401 12.27 -16.66 4.26
N ILE A 402 12.67 -16.59 3.00
CA ILE A 402 11.94 -15.87 1.94
C ILE A 402 11.33 -16.93 1.03
N PRO A 403 9.99 -16.99 0.90
CA PRO A 403 9.32 -17.96 0.05
C PRO A 403 9.62 -17.70 -1.42
N VAL A 404 9.84 -18.75 -2.20
CA VAL A 404 10.15 -18.68 -3.62
C VAL A 404 9.22 -19.58 -4.41
N ALA A 405 8.63 -19.01 -5.46
CA ALA A 405 7.82 -19.73 -6.43
C ALA A 405 8.34 -19.48 -7.85
N ILE A 406 8.82 -20.54 -8.49
CA ILE A 406 9.31 -20.53 -9.86
C ILE A 406 8.35 -21.35 -10.70
N GLU A 407 7.60 -20.68 -11.54
CA GLU A 407 6.64 -21.28 -12.45
C GLU A 407 7.29 -21.51 -13.81
N VAL A 408 7.36 -22.76 -14.25
CA VAL A 408 7.90 -23.12 -15.58
C VAL A 408 6.74 -23.53 -16.48
N GLU A 409 6.56 -22.82 -17.59
CA GLU A 409 5.53 -23.13 -18.61
C GLU A 409 6.07 -24.02 -19.74
N SER A 410 5.17 -24.56 -20.57
CA SER A 410 5.58 -25.16 -21.83
C SER A 410 6.21 -24.14 -22.78
N LEU A 411 7.27 -24.56 -23.49
CA LEU A 411 8.02 -23.70 -24.43
C LEU A 411 7.13 -23.08 -25.52
N LYS A 412 6.16 -23.85 -26.00
CA LYS A 412 5.11 -23.43 -26.91
C LYS A 412 3.80 -23.70 -26.18
N SER A 413 3.26 -22.70 -25.50
CA SER A 413 1.90 -22.76 -24.95
C SER A 413 1.04 -21.82 -25.75
N LEU A 414 -0.01 -22.35 -26.37
CA LEU A 414 -1.09 -21.57 -26.97
C LEU A 414 -2.20 -21.25 -25.96
N LEU A 415 -1.97 -21.53 -24.68
CA LEU A 415 -2.79 -21.13 -23.55
C LEU A 415 -2.03 -20.16 -22.65
N ASP A 416 -2.73 -19.22 -22.03
CA ASP A 416 -2.24 -18.43 -20.90
C ASP A 416 -3.26 -18.48 -19.76
N ALA A 417 -2.78 -18.65 -18.53
CA ALA A 417 -3.61 -18.73 -17.34
C ALA A 417 -3.20 -17.63 -16.36
N ARG A 418 -4.18 -17.07 -15.65
CA ARG A 418 -3.99 -16.15 -14.53
C ARG A 418 -4.90 -16.57 -13.39
N ALA A 419 -4.39 -16.53 -12.18
CA ALA A 419 -5.13 -16.88 -10.98
C ALA A 419 -4.78 -15.87 -9.88
N GLU A 420 -5.81 -15.37 -9.20
CA GLU A 420 -5.65 -14.46 -8.06
C GLU A 420 -6.64 -14.85 -6.96
N ILE A 421 -6.11 -15.11 -5.75
CA ILE A 421 -6.91 -15.36 -4.56
C ILE A 421 -7.46 -14.02 -4.06
N LEU A 422 -8.77 -13.96 -3.82
CA LEU A 422 -9.41 -12.76 -3.31
C LEU A 422 -8.80 -12.37 -1.95
N LYS A 423 -8.60 -11.06 -1.72
CA LYS A 423 -7.85 -10.52 -0.56
C LYS A 423 -8.32 -11.05 0.80
N GLU A 424 -9.61 -11.25 0.98
CA GLU A 424 -10.22 -11.75 2.22
C GLU A 424 -9.86 -13.20 2.56
N TYR A 425 -9.34 -13.93 1.58
CA TYR A 425 -8.96 -15.35 1.64
C TYR A 425 -7.45 -15.56 1.60
N LYS A 426 -6.66 -14.47 1.71
CA LYS A 426 -5.19 -14.55 1.84
C LYS A 426 -4.76 -15.12 3.19
N GLU A 427 -5.61 -14.99 4.21
CA GLU A 427 -5.46 -15.67 5.51
C GLU A 427 -6.71 -16.52 5.75
N ILE A 428 -6.51 -17.81 5.98
CA ILE A 428 -7.60 -18.79 6.07
C ILE A 428 -7.40 -19.76 7.23
N LEU A 429 -8.49 -20.26 7.83
CA LEU A 429 -8.41 -21.32 8.84
C LEU A 429 -8.40 -22.71 8.18
N PRO A 430 -7.78 -23.72 8.81
CA PRO A 430 -7.88 -25.10 8.35
C PRO A 430 -9.35 -25.54 8.20
N GLY A 431 -9.71 -26.15 7.07
CA GLY A 431 -11.06 -26.63 6.81
C GLY A 431 -12.01 -25.63 6.12
N GLU A 432 -11.61 -24.38 5.95
CA GLU A 432 -12.38 -23.39 5.18
C GLU A 432 -12.09 -23.47 3.67
N GLU A 433 -12.72 -22.59 2.89
CA GLU A 433 -12.58 -22.50 1.45
C GLU A 433 -11.99 -21.15 1.05
N ILE A 434 -11.16 -21.16 0.00
CA ILE A 434 -10.65 -19.96 -0.64
C ILE A 434 -11.39 -19.71 -1.96
N LEU A 435 -11.63 -18.44 -2.27
CA LEU A 435 -12.14 -18.01 -3.57
C LEU A 435 -11.02 -17.42 -4.42
N ALA A 436 -10.83 -17.97 -5.62
CA ALA A 436 -9.84 -17.50 -6.58
C ALA A 436 -10.51 -17.12 -7.91
N GLU A 437 -10.18 -15.93 -8.42
CA GLU A 437 -10.51 -15.51 -9.78
C GLU A 437 -9.51 -16.16 -10.75
N VAL A 438 -10.03 -16.86 -11.76
CA VAL A 438 -9.22 -17.58 -12.75
C VAL A 438 -9.60 -17.10 -14.14
N LYS A 439 -8.58 -16.65 -14.88
CA LYS A 439 -8.69 -16.19 -16.27
C LYS A 439 -7.88 -17.13 -17.14
N LEU A 440 -8.50 -17.64 -18.19
CA LEU A 440 -7.86 -18.55 -19.14
C LEU A 440 -8.04 -17.99 -20.55
N PHE A 441 -6.94 -17.90 -21.29
CA PHE A 441 -6.87 -17.34 -22.63
C PHE A 441 -6.44 -18.43 -23.61
N ASN A 442 -7.19 -18.58 -24.70
CA ASN A 442 -6.79 -19.33 -25.87
C ASN A 442 -6.09 -18.38 -26.85
N LEU A 443 -4.76 -18.49 -26.92
CA LEU A 443 -3.90 -17.60 -27.70
C LEU A 443 -3.61 -18.12 -29.12
N GLY A 444 -4.04 -19.33 -29.47
CA GLY A 444 -3.70 -19.87 -30.80
C GLY A 444 -4.41 -21.15 -31.26
N TYR A 445 -5.26 -21.78 -30.45
CA TYR A 445 -6.12 -22.85 -30.93
C TYR A 445 -7.35 -22.29 -31.65
N THR A 446 -7.78 -22.94 -32.73
CA THR A 446 -8.97 -22.52 -33.48
C THR A 446 -10.22 -23.22 -32.96
N GLY A 447 -11.26 -22.44 -32.69
CA GLY A 447 -12.55 -22.95 -32.23
C GLY A 447 -12.55 -23.30 -30.74
N ARG A 448 -13.60 -24.02 -30.31
CA ARG A 448 -13.80 -24.40 -28.92
C ARG A 448 -12.88 -25.57 -28.54
N VAL A 449 -12.07 -25.38 -27.50
CA VAL A 449 -11.17 -26.38 -26.93
C VAL A 449 -11.57 -26.72 -25.49
N ASP A 450 -11.56 -28.01 -25.16
CA ASP A 450 -11.84 -28.51 -23.81
C ASP A 450 -10.53 -28.64 -23.03
N VAL A 451 -10.27 -27.71 -22.10
CA VAL A 451 -9.04 -27.63 -21.32
C VAL A 451 -9.20 -28.40 -20.01
N SER A 452 -8.22 -29.24 -19.68
CA SER A 452 -8.16 -29.94 -18.38
C SER A 452 -7.51 -29.01 -17.36
N MET A 453 -8.28 -28.61 -16.35
CA MET A 453 -7.86 -27.74 -15.26
C MET A 453 -7.58 -28.55 -13.99
N GLU A 454 -6.48 -28.22 -13.32
CA GLU A 454 -6.13 -28.72 -12.00
C GLU A 454 -5.87 -27.56 -11.06
N TYR A 455 -6.58 -27.54 -9.93
CA TYR A 455 -6.38 -26.59 -8.84
C TYR A 455 -5.68 -27.34 -7.71
N ILE A 456 -4.40 -27.05 -7.52
CA ILE A 456 -3.53 -27.79 -6.61
C ILE A 456 -3.09 -26.84 -5.50
N ILE A 457 -3.30 -27.22 -4.25
CA ILE A 457 -2.72 -26.51 -3.11
C ILE A 457 -1.41 -27.21 -2.75
N LYS A 458 -0.31 -26.47 -2.79
CA LYS A 458 1.02 -26.95 -2.39
C LYS A 458 1.52 -26.16 -1.19
N ASP A 459 2.28 -26.81 -0.31
CA ASP A 459 3.14 -26.09 0.63
C ASP A 459 4.48 -25.73 -0.05
N TYR A 460 5.30 -24.89 0.58
CA TYR A 460 6.62 -24.52 0.03
C TYR A 460 7.68 -25.62 0.15
N ASP A 461 7.35 -26.74 0.79
CA ASP A 461 8.08 -28.00 0.69
C ASP A 461 7.67 -28.83 -0.55
N GLY A 462 6.79 -28.30 -1.39
CA GLY A 462 6.34 -28.94 -2.62
C GLY A 462 5.38 -30.11 -2.41
N ASN A 463 4.88 -30.32 -1.19
CA ASN A 463 3.88 -31.35 -0.93
C ASN A 463 2.51 -30.90 -1.44
N GLU A 464 1.81 -31.78 -2.12
CA GLU A 464 0.44 -31.53 -2.59
C GLU A 464 -0.55 -31.86 -1.47
N ILE A 465 -1.36 -30.86 -1.10
CA ILE A 465 -2.23 -30.87 0.07
C ILE A 465 -3.68 -31.13 -0.35
N SER A 466 -4.07 -30.60 -1.50
CA SER A 466 -5.41 -30.75 -2.08
C SER A 466 -5.31 -30.60 -3.59
N ILE A 467 -6.12 -31.36 -4.32
CA ILE A 467 -6.19 -31.31 -5.78
C ILE A 467 -7.67 -31.39 -6.19
N LYS A 468 -8.07 -30.49 -7.08
CA LYS A 468 -9.40 -30.48 -7.70
C LYS A 468 -9.24 -30.46 -9.22
N HIS A 469 -10.00 -31.31 -9.90
CA HIS A 469 -10.00 -31.41 -11.35
C HIS A 469 -11.27 -30.81 -11.93
N GLU A 470 -11.15 -30.20 -13.10
CA GLU A 470 -12.28 -29.67 -13.87
C GLU A 470 -11.94 -29.70 -15.37
N ILE A 471 -12.96 -29.82 -16.22
CA ILE A 471 -12.80 -29.63 -17.67
C ILE A 471 -13.57 -28.36 -18.04
N LEU A 472 -12.90 -27.44 -18.72
CA LEU A 472 -13.47 -26.18 -19.11
C LEU A 472 -13.36 -25.96 -20.61
N ALA A 473 -14.49 -25.74 -21.25
CA ALA A 473 -14.54 -25.43 -22.67
C ALA A 473 -14.32 -23.92 -22.90
N ILE A 474 -13.32 -23.57 -23.70
CA ILE A 474 -12.98 -22.19 -24.03
C ILE A 474 -12.87 -22.02 -25.54
N GLU A 475 -13.25 -20.86 -26.06
CA GLU A 475 -13.04 -20.53 -27.48
C GLU A 475 -11.98 -19.43 -27.62
N THR A 476 -12.14 -18.31 -26.92
CA THR A 476 -11.17 -17.19 -26.92
C THR A 476 -10.59 -16.93 -25.55
N GLN A 477 -11.45 -16.68 -24.56
CA GLN A 477 -11.07 -16.51 -23.17
C GLN A 477 -12.27 -16.81 -22.27
N THR A 478 -12.00 -17.02 -20.99
CA THR A 478 -13.03 -17.16 -19.97
C THR A 478 -12.52 -16.62 -18.64
N ASN A 479 -13.43 -16.07 -17.85
CA ASN A 479 -13.16 -15.57 -16.51
C ASN A 479 -14.21 -16.12 -15.55
N PHE A 480 -13.78 -16.66 -14.43
CA PHE A 480 -14.67 -17.27 -13.46
C PHE A 480 -14.04 -17.32 -12.08
N ILE A 481 -14.87 -17.45 -11.04
CA ILE A 481 -14.41 -17.65 -9.67
C ILE A 481 -14.49 -19.15 -9.35
N ARG A 482 -13.48 -19.67 -8.65
CA ARG A 482 -13.49 -21.03 -8.11
C ARG A 482 -13.34 -21.03 -6.62
N GLU A 483 -14.09 -21.94 -6.02
CA GLU A 483 -14.01 -22.31 -4.62
C GLU A 483 -13.11 -23.55 -4.49
N ILE A 484 -12.12 -23.43 -3.61
CA ILE A 484 -11.13 -24.48 -3.34
C ILE A 484 -11.09 -24.72 -1.83
N SER A 485 -11.41 -25.94 -1.41
CA SER A 485 -11.45 -26.31 0.01
C SER A 485 -10.06 -26.66 0.55
N ILE A 486 -9.73 -26.12 1.73
CA ILE A 486 -8.52 -26.42 2.49
C ILE A 486 -8.79 -27.61 3.44
N PRO A 487 -7.92 -28.63 3.50
CA PRO A 487 -8.12 -29.75 4.43
C PRO A 487 -8.14 -29.30 5.90
N LYS A 488 -8.98 -29.95 6.73
CA LYS A 488 -9.06 -29.66 8.17
C LYS A 488 -7.78 -29.94 8.95
N ASN A 489 -6.92 -30.82 8.42
CA ASN A 489 -5.63 -31.18 8.97
C ASN A 489 -4.46 -30.38 8.36
N ALA A 490 -4.75 -29.34 7.56
CA ALA A 490 -3.73 -28.45 7.04
C ALA A 490 -2.94 -27.83 8.22
N LYS A 491 -1.61 -27.86 8.10
CA LYS A 491 -0.73 -27.24 9.09
C LYS A 491 -0.76 -25.72 8.92
N TYR A 492 -0.41 -25.00 9.97
CA TYR A 492 -0.23 -23.56 9.88
C TYR A 492 1.02 -23.22 9.07
N GLY A 493 0.95 -22.15 8.28
CA GLY A 493 2.04 -21.69 7.43
C GLY A 493 1.59 -21.30 6.03
N GLU A 494 2.56 -21.08 5.15
CA GLU A 494 2.33 -20.56 3.81
C GLU A 494 2.05 -21.68 2.79
N TYR A 495 1.13 -21.39 1.90
CA TYR A 495 0.70 -22.29 0.83
C TYR A 495 0.57 -21.52 -0.48
N VAL A 496 0.57 -22.26 -1.58
CA VAL A 496 0.38 -21.74 -2.92
C VAL A 496 -0.78 -22.48 -3.59
N LEU A 497 -1.74 -21.72 -4.12
CA LEU A 497 -2.68 -22.24 -5.10
C LEU A 497 -2.00 -22.25 -6.46
N TYR A 498 -1.81 -23.43 -7.01
CA TYR A 498 -1.28 -23.66 -8.35
C TYR A 498 -2.42 -24.07 -9.28
N VAL A 499 -2.67 -23.26 -10.29
CA VAL A 499 -3.65 -23.55 -11.34
C VAL A 499 -2.89 -24.04 -12.56
N ARG A 500 -3.12 -25.30 -12.93
CA ARG A 500 -2.51 -25.95 -14.09
C ARG A 500 -3.56 -26.23 -15.15
N ALA A 501 -3.41 -25.61 -16.31
CA ALA A 501 -4.27 -25.78 -17.47
C ALA A 501 -3.54 -26.61 -18.53
N THR A 502 -4.10 -27.75 -18.90
CA THR A 502 -3.48 -28.69 -19.84
C THR A 502 -4.38 -28.92 -21.05
N TYR A 503 -3.82 -28.76 -22.24
CA TYR A 503 -4.48 -29.11 -23.50
C TYR A 503 -3.44 -29.58 -24.52
N ASN A 504 -3.70 -30.71 -25.20
CA ASN A 504 -2.78 -31.33 -26.16
C ASN A 504 -1.33 -31.52 -25.67
N GLY A 505 -1.13 -31.69 -24.36
CA GLY A 505 0.19 -31.83 -23.73
C GLY A 505 0.95 -30.51 -23.50
N GLU A 506 0.37 -29.37 -23.88
CA GLU A 506 0.88 -28.04 -23.50
C GLU A 506 0.30 -27.64 -22.14
N ILE A 507 1.14 -27.02 -21.31
CA ILE A 507 0.81 -26.57 -19.96
C ILE A 507 0.94 -25.05 -19.90
N ALA A 508 -0.16 -24.41 -19.54
CA ALA A 508 -0.20 -23.05 -19.04
C ALA A 508 -0.50 -23.08 -17.55
N SER A 509 0.08 -22.15 -16.81
CA SER A 509 -0.14 -22.12 -15.37
C SER A 509 -0.25 -20.70 -14.81
N ALA A 510 -0.75 -20.66 -13.59
CA ALA A 510 -0.71 -19.50 -12.72
C ALA A 510 -0.58 -19.96 -11.27
N SER A 511 -0.03 -19.11 -10.43
CA SER A 511 0.10 -19.39 -9.01
C SER A 511 -0.13 -18.15 -8.15
N ASP A 512 -0.72 -18.36 -6.98
CA ASP A 512 -0.90 -17.29 -5.99
C ASP A 512 -0.82 -17.82 -4.56
N GLY A 513 -0.21 -17.03 -3.67
CA GLY A 513 0.10 -17.41 -2.29
C GLY A 513 -0.99 -17.02 -1.30
N PHE A 514 -1.12 -17.81 -0.23
CA PHE A 514 -1.97 -17.55 0.94
C PHE A 514 -1.39 -18.23 2.19
N GLU A 515 -1.88 -17.85 3.36
CA GLU A 515 -1.44 -18.39 4.65
C GLU A 515 -2.59 -19.09 5.39
N VAL A 516 -2.30 -20.27 5.92
CA VAL A 516 -3.17 -20.98 6.86
C VAL A 516 -2.79 -20.56 8.28
N VAL A 517 -3.67 -19.81 8.94
CA VAL A 517 -3.42 -19.24 10.27
C VAL A 517 -4.13 -20.05 11.36
N GLN A 518 -3.63 -19.95 12.59
CA GLN A 518 -4.25 -20.63 13.74
C GLN A 518 -5.53 -19.94 14.21
N TYR A 519 -5.58 -18.62 14.09
CA TYR A 519 -6.72 -17.79 14.45
C TYR A 519 -6.85 -16.68 13.43
N LYS A 520 -8.07 -16.42 12.97
CA LYS A 520 -8.38 -15.30 12.09
C LYS A 520 -8.99 -14.24 12.97
N VAL A 521 -8.26 -13.16 13.28
CA VAL A 521 -8.86 -12.04 14.01
C VAL A 521 -9.74 -11.31 13.02
N THR A 522 -11.04 -11.57 13.10
CA THR A 522 -12.01 -10.88 12.25
C THR A 522 -12.00 -9.39 12.56
N ASN A 523 -12.37 -8.55 11.60
CA ASN A 523 -12.49 -7.11 11.85
C ASN A 523 -13.44 -6.81 13.02
N LYS A 524 -14.45 -7.65 13.24
CA LYS A 524 -15.36 -7.57 14.39
C LYS A 524 -14.65 -7.84 15.72
N GLU A 525 -13.76 -8.83 15.79
CA GLU A 525 -12.97 -9.12 16.98
C GLU A 525 -11.88 -8.07 17.24
N LYS A 526 -11.26 -7.51 16.20
CA LYS A 526 -10.34 -6.35 16.34
C LYS A 526 -11.08 -5.16 16.96
N ILE A 527 -12.29 -4.88 16.48
CA ILE A 527 -13.16 -3.83 17.03
C ILE A 527 -13.56 -4.15 18.48
N PHE A 528 -13.89 -5.41 18.79
CA PHE A 528 -14.24 -5.83 20.14
C PHE A 528 -13.06 -5.70 21.12
N ILE A 529 -11.85 -6.11 20.72
CA ILE A 529 -10.63 -5.95 21.51
C ILE A 529 -10.31 -4.46 21.71
N ALA A 530 -10.43 -3.64 20.65
CA ALA A 530 -10.26 -2.19 20.74
C ALA A 530 -11.28 -1.56 21.71
N ALA A 531 -12.54 -1.99 21.67
CA ALA A 531 -13.58 -1.52 22.59
C ALA A 531 -13.26 -1.90 24.06
N ILE A 532 -12.72 -3.10 24.31
CA ILE A 532 -12.26 -3.51 25.64
C ILE A 532 -11.10 -2.62 26.10
N ILE A 533 -10.12 -2.36 25.24
CA ILE A 533 -8.98 -1.49 25.57
C ILE A 533 -9.47 -0.08 25.92
N VAL A 534 -10.36 0.50 25.12
CA VAL A 534 -10.96 1.81 25.40
C VAL A 534 -11.71 1.81 26.73
N LEU A 535 -12.51 0.77 27.01
CA LEU A 535 -13.23 0.64 28.28
C LEU A 535 -12.27 0.57 29.47
N THR A 536 -11.16 -0.17 29.35
CA THR A 536 -10.14 -0.25 30.41
C THR A 536 -9.45 1.09 30.67
N ILE A 537 -9.17 1.87 29.62
CA ILE A 537 -8.61 3.22 29.74
C ILE A 537 -9.60 4.15 30.42
N LEU A 538 -10.88 4.10 30.06
CA LEU A 538 -11.92 4.92 30.69
C LEU A 538 -12.08 4.59 32.19
N LEU A 539 -12.05 3.30 32.56
CA LEU A 539 -12.09 2.88 33.96
C LEU A 539 -10.85 3.34 34.73
N ALA A 540 -9.66 3.29 34.11
CA ALA A 540 -8.42 3.78 34.71
C ALA A 540 -8.45 5.31 34.91
N LEU A 541 -8.92 6.07 33.93
CA LEU A 541 -9.09 7.52 34.04
C LEU A 541 -10.12 7.91 35.10
N PHE A 542 -11.22 7.17 35.20
CA PHE A 542 -12.22 7.37 36.24
C PHE A 542 -11.65 7.10 37.65
N ALA A 543 -10.94 5.98 37.81
CA ALA A 543 -10.25 5.67 39.07
C ALA A 543 -9.21 6.74 39.43
N TYR A 544 -8.44 7.22 38.45
CA TYR A 544 -7.49 8.31 38.64
C TYR A 544 -8.18 9.60 39.09
N TYR A 545 -9.31 9.96 38.48
CA TYR A 545 -10.11 11.12 38.86
C TYR A 545 -10.61 11.02 40.31
N GLU A 546 -11.17 9.88 40.70
CA GLU A 546 -11.63 9.64 42.07
C GLU A 546 -10.50 9.74 43.12
N ILE A 547 -9.32 9.17 42.80
CA ILE A 547 -8.16 9.25 43.68
C ILE A 547 -7.70 10.71 43.83
N ARG A 548 -7.67 11.47 42.73
CA ARG A 548 -7.28 12.88 42.73
C ARG A 548 -8.24 13.74 43.56
N GLU A 549 -9.55 13.51 43.43
CA GLU A 549 -10.56 14.23 44.21
C GLU A 549 -10.40 13.97 45.71
N LYS A 550 -10.28 12.70 46.13
CA LYS A 550 -10.02 12.33 47.53
C LYS A 550 -8.74 12.97 48.07
N THR A 551 -7.68 13.02 47.26
CA THR A 551 -6.40 13.62 47.66
C THR A 551 -6.53 15.14 47.85
N ASN A 552 -7.27 15.83 46.98
CA ASN A 552 -7.56 17.26 47.10
C ASN A 552 -8.42 17.58 48.34
N SER A 553 -9.43 16.75 48.64
CA SER A 553 -10.25 16.89 49.84
C SER A 553 -9.40 16.75 51.13
N VAL A 554 -8.49 15.78 51.19
CA VAL A 554 -7.58 15.60 52.34
C VAL A 554 -6.60 16.77 52.49
N MET A 555 -6.06 17.30 51.39
CA MET A 555 -5.21 18.50 51.43
C MET A 555 -5.96 19.75 51.93
N SER A 556 -7.23 19.91 51.54
CA SER A 556 -8.06 21.04 52.01
C SER A 556 -8.33 21.00 53.51
N ILE A 557 -8.44 19.79 54.09
CA ILE A 557 -8.64 19.58 55.54
C ILE A 557 -7.34 19.88 56.29
N ARG A 558 -6.17 19.41 55.82
CA ARG A 558 -4.86 19.74 56.42
C ARG A 558 -4.58 21.25 56.44
N LYS A 559 -4.92 21.96 55.35
CA LYS A 559 -4.75 23.42 55.27
C LYS A 559 -5.62 24.16 56.30
N LYS A 560 -6.85 23.70 56.54
CA LYS A 560 -7.73 24.27 57.59
C LYS A 560 -7.25 23.99 59.01
N VAL A 561 -6.58 22.86 59.26
CA VAL A 561 -6.00 22.53 60.57
C VAL A 561 -4.74 23.35 60.85
N GLY A 562 -3.82 23.50 59.87
CA GLY A 562 -2.60 24.30 60.03
C GLY A 562 -2.86 25.80 60.24
N VAL A 563 -3.90 26.36 59.61
CA VAL A 563 -4.30 27.76 59.81
C VAL A 563 -4.89 28.01 61.21
N LYS A 564 -5.55 27.01 61.81
CA LYS A 564 -6.07 27.13 63.18
C LYS A 564 -4.98 27.11 64.26
N GLU A 565 -3.84 26.45 64.02
CA GLU A 565 -2.72 26.47 64.96
C GLU A 565 -1.90 27.77 64.91
N MET A 566 -1.83 28.45 63.75
CA MET A 566 -1.13 29.73 63.63
C MET A 566 -1.90 30.92 64.23
N ILE A 567 -3.23 30.85 64.34
CA ILE A 567 -4.06 31.91 64.96
C ILE A 567 -4.08 31.79 66.49
N LYS A 568 -3.50 30.72 67.06
CA LYS A 568 -3.46 30.44 68.51
C LYS A 568 -2.12 30.78 69.20
N LYS A 569 -1.17 31.37 68.48
CA LYS A 569 0.04 31.99 69.03
C LYS A 569 -0.04 33.50 68.85
#